data_AF-A0A6P7GUU0-F1
#
_entry.id   AF-A0A6P7GUU0-F1
#
_cell.length_a   1.000
_cell.length_b   1.000
_cell.length_c   1.000
_cell.angle_alpha   90.00
_cell.angle_beta   90.00
_cell.angle_gamma   90.00
#
_symmetry.space_group_name_H-M   'P 1'
#
loop_
_entity.id
_entity.type
_entity.pdbx_description
1 polymer ?
#
loop_
_entity_poly.entity_id
_entity_poly.type
_entity_poly.pdbx_seq_one_letter_code
_entity_poly.pdbx_strand_id
1 'polypeptide(L)'
;MISLTGHGSFRELYLYVSKVGNLQYVTIQDADQRRRYKADFNADYTEYRDLHSIVEKVSRRFALLEERLKKENENSPKYKDIKKQIVREYQENKNLDHQRTMRRFQYLHDKLSHIKRLVMEYDQEMTDSRY
;
A
#
# COMPACT_ATOMS: atom_id res chain seq x y z
N MET A 1 10.67 4.66 21.08
CA MET A 1 11.21 3.29 21.01
C MET A 1 10.07 2.39 20.60
N ILE A 2 10.16 1.72 19.46
CA ILE A 2 9.08 0.83 18.99
C ILE A 2 9.17 -0.45 19.83
N SER A 3 8.10 -0.74 20.57
CA SER A 3 7.99 -1.89 21.46
C SER A 3 8.16 -3.20 20.69
N LEU A 4 9.00 -4.10 21.22
CA LEU A 4 9.22 -5.46 20.69
C LEU A 4 8.17 -6.47 21.19
N THR A 5 7.10 -6.01 21.84
CA THR A 5 5.99 -6.85 22.30
C THR A 5 4.67 -6.21 21.88
N GLY A 6 4.21 -6.58 20.69
CA GLY A 6 2.92 -6.11 20.17
C GLY A 6 2.80 -6.49 18.70
N HIS A 7 1.79 -7.28 18.37
CA HIS A 7 1.42 -7.69 17.03
C HIS A 7 1.13 -6.49 16.12
N GLY A 8 2.17 -5.90 15.53
CA GLY A 8 2.04 -4.91 14.45
C GLY A 8 2.40 -5.53 13.12
N SER A 9 1.46 -6.20 12.48
CA SER A 9 1.57 -6.51 11.05
C SER A 9 1.78 -5.21 10.28
N PHE A 10 2.56 -5.21 9.20
CA PHE A 10 2.79 -4.06 8.30
C PHE A 10 1.49 -3.33 7.87
N ARG A 11 0.34 -4.01 7.96
CA ARG A 11 -1.01 -3.44 7.87
C ARG A 11 -1.24 -2.25 8.81
N GLU A 12 -0.59 -2.19 9.98
CA GLU A 12 -0.67 -1.06 10.91
C GLU A 12 0.20 0.13 10.50
N LEU A 13 1.39 -0.08 9.92
CA LEU A 13 2.17 1.02 9.33
C LEU A 13 1.45 1.62 8.12
N TYR A 14 0.73 0.78 7.37
CA TYR A 14 -0.15 1.17 6.28
C TYR A 14 -1.37 1.98 6.75
N LEU A 15 -1.89 1.73 7.96
CA LEU A 15 -3.04 2.43 8.53
C LEU A 15 -2.64 3.68 9.36
N TYR A 16 -1.42 3.75 9.91
CA TYR A 16 -0.96 4.84 10.78
C TYR A 16 -0.79 6.18 10.05
N VAL A 17 -0.61 6.17 8.73
CA VAL A 17 -0.42 7.39 7.91
C VAL A 17 -1.72 7.81 7.19
N SER A 18 -2.79 7.02 7.34
CA SER A 18 -4.04 7.18 6.59
C SER A 18 -4.96 8.21 7.21
N LYS A 19 -4.66 9.49 6.97
CA LYS A 19 -5.69 10.53 6.93
C LYS A 19 -5.32 11.56 5.86
N VAL A 20 -6.32 11.84 5.02
CA VAL A 20 -6.49 12.97 4.08
C VAL A 20 -6.34 12.61 2.60
N GLY A 21 -7.43 12.86 1.86
CA GLY A 21 -7.44 12.98 0.40
C GLY A 21 -8.85 12.90 -0.18
N ASN A 22 -9.57 14.02 -0.21
CA ASN A 22 -10.91 14.15 -0.77
C ASN A 22 -10.87 13.91 -2.30
N LEU A 23 -11.30 12.73 -2.76
CA LEU A 23 -11.26 12.33 -4.17
C LEU A 23 -12.58 12.70 -4.85
N GLN A 24 -12.51 13.56 -5.87
CA GLN A 24 -13.59 14.15 -6.67
C GLN A 24 -14.40 13.13 -7.53
N TYR A 25 -14.39 11.85 -7.17
CA TYR A 25 -15.17 10.81 -7.84
C TYR A 25 -16.44 10.56 -7.04
N VAL A 26 -17.60 10.80 -7.67
CA VAL A 26 -18.92 10.64 -7.08
C VAL A 26 -19.62 9.41 -7.64
N THR A 27 -20.76 9.03 -7.05
CA THR A 27 -21.60 7.94 -7.55
C THR A 27 -21.88 8.10 -9.04
N ILE A 28 -21.67 7.02 -9.80
CA ILE A 28 -21.87 7.00 -11.24
C ILE A 28 -23.37 7.03 -11.54
N GLN A 29 -23.79 7.94 -12.41
CA GLN A 29 -25.20 8.10 -12.81
C GLN A 29 -25.47 7.59 -14.23
N ASP A 30 -24.43 7.48 -15.07
CA ASP A 30 -24.56 7.13 -16.48
C ASP A 30 -23.35 6.37 -17.05
N ALA A 31 -23.58 5.73 -18.19
CA ALA A 31 -22.58 4.90 -18.86
C ALA A 31 -21.36 5.70 -19.36
N ASP A 32 -21.49 6.99 -19.66
CA ASP A 32 -20.39 7.83 -20.11
C ASP A 32 -19.46 8.19 -18.95
N GLN A 33 -20.02 8.52 -17.79
CA GLN A 33 -19.29 8.70 -16.55
C GLN A 33 -18.53 7.42 -16.16
N ARG A 34 -19.17 6.26 -16.27
CA ARG A 34 -18.50 4.97 -16.06
C ARG A 34 -17.31 4.76 -17.00
N ARG A 35 -17.48 5.07 -18.29
CA ARG A 35 -16.40 4.95 -19.29
C ARG A 35 -15.23 5.88 -18.98
N ARG A 36 -15.50 7.12 -18.58
CA ARG A 36 -14.47 8.08 -18.15
C ARG A 36 -13.70 7.58 -16.92
N TYR A 37 -14.41 7.10 -15.90
CA TYR A 37 -13.79 6.57 -14.67
C TYR A 37 -12.89 5.36 -14.96
N LYS A 38 -13.31 4.46 -15.87
CA LYS A 38 -12.48 3.34 -16.31
C LYS A 38 -11.23 3.80 -17.08
N ALA A 39 -11.35 4.84 -17.90
CA ALA A 39 -10.20 5.40 -18.62
C ALA A 39 -9.19 6.03 -17.65
N ASP A 40 -9.66 6.83 -16.69
CA ASP A 40 -8.83 7.42 -15.63
C ASP A 40 -8.12 6.34 -14.80
N PHE A 41 -8.84 5.27 -14.42
CA PHE A 41 -8.24 4.14 -13.71
C PHE A 41 -7.08 3.55 -14.50
N ASN A 42 -7.30 3.26 -15.79
CA ASN A 42 -6.30 2.63 -16.64
C ASN A 42 -5.07 3.52 -16.86
N ALA A 43 -5.26 4.84 -16.99
CA ALA A 43 -4.17 5.79 -17.18
C ALA A 43 -3.20 5.80 -15.97
N ASP A 44 -3.74 5.71 -14.76
CA ASP A 44 -2.97 5.73 -13.52
C ASP A 44 -2.49 4.34 -13.08
N TYR A 45 -3.07 3.25 -13.62
CA TYR A 45 -2.81 1.88 -13.16
C TYR A 45 -1.35 1.44 -13.39
N THR A 46 -0.74 1.86 -14.50
CA THR A 46 0.67 1.53 -14.79
C THR A 46 1.60 2.09 -13.71
N GLU A 47 1.46 3.38 -13.38
CA GLU A 47 2.25 4.01 -12.32
C GLU A 47 2.01 3.35 -10.95
N TYR A 48 0.75 3.04 -10.64
CA TYR A 48 0.40 2.33 -9.42
C TYR A 48 1.11 0.97 -9.33
N ARG A 49 1.14 0.20 -10.42
CA ARG A 49 1.78 -1.13 -10.47
C ARG A 49 3.29 -1.04 -10.23
N ASP A 50 3.94 -0.04 -10.82
CA ASP A 50 5.37 0.17 -10.64
C ASP A 50 5.69 0.53 -9.19
N LEU A 51 4.95 1.48 -8.61
CA LEU A 51 5.12 1.86 -7.20
C LEU A 51 4.80 0.70 -6.26
N HIS A 52 3.75 -0.08 -6.53
CA HIS A 52 3.41 -1.26 -5.75
C HIS A 52 4.57 -2.26 -5.71
N SER A 53 5.26 -2.48 -6.83
CA SER A 53 6.40 -3.40 -6.90
C SER A 53 7.56 -2.97 -5.98
N ILE A 54 7.81 -1.65 -5.88
CA ILE A 54 8.84 -1.08 -5.01
C ILE A 54 8.47 -1.29 -3.56
N VAL A 55 7.23 -0.94 -3.18
CA VAL A 55 6.72 -1.13 -1.82
C VAL A 55 6.78 -2.60 -1.42
N GLU A 56 6.32 -3.50 -2.30
CA GLU A 56 6.30 -4.94 -2.06
C GLU A 56 7.72 -5.51 -1.88
N LYS A 57 8.70 -5.04 -2.66
CA LYS A 57 10.11 -5.44 -2.52
C LYS A 57 10.66 -5.07 -1.14
N VAL A 58 10.39 -3.84 -0.68
CA VAL A 58 10.80 -3.40 0.66
C VAL A 58 10.12 -4.24 1.74
N SER A 59 8.81 -4.46 1.64
CA SER A 59 8.06 -5.27 2.60
C SER A 59 8.58 -6.71 2.69
N ARG A 60 8.88 -7.36 1.55
CA ARG A 60 9.46 -8.71 1.53
C ARG A 60 10.81 -8.76 2.23
N ARG A 61 11.68 -7.77 2.02
CA ARG A 61 13.01 -7.72 2.64
C ARG A 61 12.91 -7.62 4.17
N PHE A 62 11.99 -6.81 4.69
CA PHE A 62 11.72 -6.77 6.14
C PHE A 62 11.15 -8.08 6.68
N ALA A 63 10.16 -8.66 6.01
CA ALA A 63 9.56 -9.93 6.44
C ALA A 63 10.61 -11.05 6.53
N LEU A 64 11.52 -11.14 5.56
CA LEU A 64 12.63 -12.11 5.58
C LEU A 64 13.61 -11.84 6.74
N LEU A 65 13.91 -10.58 7.04
CA LEU A 65 14.79 -10.23 8.16
C LEU A 65 14.16 -10.57 9.50
N GLU A 66 12.86 -10.32 9.67
CA GLU A 66 12.12 -10.72 10.87
C GLU A 66 12.08 -12.23 11.03
N GLU A 67 11.81 -12.98 9.96
CA GLU A 67 11.80 -14.44 10.00
C GLU A 67 13.17 -14.99 10.39
N ARG A 68 14.25 -14.44 9.83
CA ARG A 68 15.62 -14.79 10.20
C ARG A 68 15.91 -14.45 11.66
N LEU A 69 15.50 -13.28 12.13
CA LEU A 69 15.72 -12.85 13.51
C LEU A 69 15.03 -13.80 14.51
N LYS A 70 13.79 -14.22 14.21
CA LYS A 70 13.00 -15.15 15.05
C LYS A 70 13.64 -16.54 15.18
N LYS A 71 14.49 -16.94 14.23
CA LYS A 71 15.17 -18.25 14.23
C LYS A 71 16.52 -18.22 14.95
N GLU A 72 17.04 -17.05 15.30
CA GLU A 72 18.36 -16.89 15.92
C GLU A 72 18.25 -16.69 17.43
N ASN A 73 19.22 -17.22 18.19
CA ASN A 73 19.32 -16.98 19.62
C ASN A 73 19.68 -15.51 19.89
N GLU A 74 18.97 -14.84 20.80
CA GLU A 74 19.12 -13.41 21.07
C GLU A 74 20.53 -12.98 21.48
N ASN A 75 21.30 -13.88 22.10
CA ASN A 75 22.67 -13.63 22.53
C ASN A 75 23.70 -13.86 21.42
N SER A 76 23.29 -14.39 20.27
CA SER A 76 24.20 -14.74 19.18
C SER A 76 24.71 -13.48 18.46
N PRO A 77 25.95 -13.50 17.95
CA PRO A 77 26.45 -12.46 17.06
C PRO A 77 25.54 -12.23 15.85
N LYS A 78 24.99 -13.32 15.27
CA LYS A 78 24.08 -13.27 14.12
C LYS A 78 22.80 -12.49 14.42
N TYR A 79 22.20 -12.69 15.59
CA TYR A 79 21.00 -11.95 16.00
C TYR A 79 21.29 -10.44 16.06
N LYS A 80 22.45 -10.05 16.62
CA LYS A 80 22.89 -8.64 16.65
C LYS A 80 23.10 -8.07 15.25
N ASP A 81 23.67 -8.86 14.34
CA ASP A 81 23.90 -8.42 12.95
C ASP A 81 22.60 -8.27 12.16
N ILE A 82 21.63 -9.17 12.35
CA ILE A 82 20.29 -9.04 11.74
C ILE A 82 19.59 -7.78 12.27
N LYS A 83 19.64 -7.51 13.59
CA LYS A 83 19.11 -6.26 14.15
C LYS A 83 19.74 -5.02 13.52
N LYS A 84 21.09 -5.00 13.38
CA LYS A 84 21.78 -3.90 12.70
C LYS A 84 21.34 -3.75 11.25
N GLN A 85 21.12 -4.87 10.54
CA GLN A 85 20.60 -4.84 9.18
C GLN A 85 19.20 -4.19 9.14
N ILE A 86 18.26 -4.64 9.98
CA ILE A 86 16.92 -4.05 10.07
C ILE A 86 16.97 -2.53 10.33
N VAL A 87 17.85 -2.08 11.23
CA VAL A 87 18.01 -0.64 11.52
C VAL A 87 18.51 0.13 10.29
N ARG A 88 19.49 -0.42 9.55
CA ARG A 88 19.99 0.21 8.31
C ARG A 88 18.91 0.30 7.24
N GLU A 89 18.17 -0.79 7.01
CA GLU A 89 17.02 -0.79 6.09
C GLU A 89 16.05 0.33 6.42
N TYR A 90 15.73 0.48 7.71
CA TYR A 90 14.79 1.49 8.16
C TYR A 90 15.32 2.92 7.95
N GLN A 91 16.62 3.15 8.15
CA GLN A 91 17.24 4.44 7.89
C GLN A 91 17.26 4.80 6.40
N GLU A 92 17.54 3.84 5.53
CA GLU A 92 17.50 4.03 4.07
C GLU A 92 16.08 4.38 3.58
N ASN A 93 15.07 3.70 4.14
CA ASN A 93 13.65 3.95 3.83
C ASN A 93 13.10 5.25 4.44
N LYS A 94 13.85 5.91 5.33
CA LYS A 94 13.48 7.24 5.88
C LYS A 94 13.86 8.39 4.95
N ASN A 95 14.59 8.15 3.86
CA ASN A 95 14.93 9.18 2.90
C ASN A 95 13.66 9.84 2.31
N LEU A 96 13.75 11.14 2.00
CA LEU A 96 12.69 11.95 1.41
C LEU A 96 12.11 11.34 0.14
N ASP A 97 12.94 10.70 -0.69
CA ASP A 97 12.49 10.04 -1.92
C ASP A 97 11.60 8.84 -1.63
N HIS A 98 11.96 8.01 -0.64
CA HIS A 98 11.09 6.91 -0.19
C HIS A 98 9.76 7.45 0.36
N GLN A 99 9.80 8.54 1.12
CA GLN A 99 8.59 9.18 1.63
C GLN A 99 7.70 9.71 0.50
N ARG A 100 8.28 10.31 -0.55
CA ARG A 100 7.54 10.76 -1.74
C ARG A 100 6.90 9.59 -2.48
N THR A 101 7.67 8.52 -2.74
CA THR A 101 7.19 7.28 -3.37
C THR A 101 6.01 6.69 -2.59
N MET A 102 6.12 6.59 -1.26
CA MET A 102 5.05 6.07 -0.41
C MET A 102 3.79 6.95 -0.45
N ARG A 103 3.94 8.29 -0.42
CA ARG A 103 2.80 9.21 -0.55
C ARG A 103 2.10 9.09 -1.91
N ARG A 104 2.87 8.99 -2.99
CA ARG A 104 2.30 8.82 -4.34
C ARG A 104 1.59 7.48 -4.48
N PHE A 105 2.21 6.41 -3.99
CA PHE A 105 1.61 5.08 -3.93
C PHE A 105 0.28 5.11 -3.18
N GLN A 106 0.23 5.73 -2.00
CA GLN A 106 -0.99 5.82 -1.19
C GLN A 106 -2.10 6.58 -1.93
N TYR A 107 -1.77 7.75 -2.48
CA TYR A 107 -2.72 8.55 -3.26
C TYR A 107 -3.33 7.74 -4.42
N LEU A 108 -2.50 7.03 -5.19
CA LEU A 108 -2.97 6.20 -6.28
C LEU A 108 -3.79 5.00 -5.78
N HIS A 109 -3.38 4.36 -4.68
CA HIS A 109 -4.14 3.27 -4.09
C HIS A 109 -5.56 3.70 -3.71
N ASP A 110 -5.69 4.83 -3.01
CA ASP A 110 -6.99 5.36 -2.56
C ASP A 110 -7.84 5.79 -3.77
N LYS A 111 -7.25 6.51 -4.72
CA LYS A 111 -7.91 6.93 -5.96
C LYS A 111 -8.45 5.73 -6.72
N LEU A 112 -7.60 4.77 -7.03
CA LEU A 112 -7.95 3.62 -7.86
C LEU A 112 -8.94 2.68 -7.17
N SER A 113 -8.81 2.49 -5.86
CA SER A 113 -9.76 1.67 -5.08
C SER A 113 -11.15 2.30 -5.05
N HIS A 114 -11.23 3.63 -4.87
CA HIS A 114 -12.50 4.36 -4.90
C HIS A 114 -13.15 4.31 -6.28
N ILE A 115 -12.39 4.58 -7.35
CA ILE A 115 -12.89 4.47 -8.73
C ILE A 115 -13.39 3.04 -9.03
N LYS A 116 -12.61 2.02 -8.65
CA LYS A 116 -12.99 0.62 -8.84
C LYS A 116 -14.30 0.29 -8.14
N ARG A 117 -14.47 0.73 -6.90
CA ARG A 117 -15.71 0.54 -6.12
C ARG A 117 -16.91 1.17 -6.84
N LEU A 118 -16.80 2.43 -7.26
CA LEU A 118 -17.88 3.14 -7.96
C LEU A 118 -18.29 2.43 -9.27
N VAL A 119 -17.31 1.95 -10.04
CA VAL A 119 -17.57 1.19 -11.27
C VAL A 119 -18.26 -0.15 -10.96
N MET A 120 -17.80 -0.86 -9.93
CA MET A 120 -18.42 -2.14 -9.51
C MET A 120 -19.87 -1.96 -9.03
N GLU A 121 -20.15 -0.93 -8.23
CA GLU A 121 -21.49 -0.61 -7.74
C GLU A 121 -22.45 -0.32 -8.90
N TYR A 122 -22.05 0.54 -9.85
CA TYR A 122 -22.85 0.84 -11.04
C TYR A 122 -23.08 -0.40 -11.92
N ASP A 123 -22.05 -1.21 -12.15
CA ASP A 123 -22.16 -2.41 -12.97
C ASP A 123 -23.12 -3.45 -12.35
N GLN A 124 -23.13 -3.54 -11.01
CA GLN A 124 -24.05 -4.41 -10.27
C GLN A 124 -25.50 -3.91 -10.41
N GLU A 125 -25.77 -2.63 -10.15
CA GLU A 125 -27.12 -2.04 -10.27
C GLU A 125 -27.69 -2.19 -11.69
N MET A 126 -26.87 -1.99 -12.72
CA MET A 126 -27.26 -2.18 -14.12
C MET A 126 -27.51 -3.64 -14.49
N THR A 127 -26.87 -4.57 -13.80
CA THR A 127 -27.11 -6.01 -13.98
C THR A 127 -28.40 -6.42 -13.29
N ASP A 128 -28.65 -5.95 -12.08
CA ASP A 128 -29.84 -6.28 -11.28
C ASP A 128 -31.12 -5.65 -11.86
N SER A 129 -31.03 -4.45 -12.45
CA SER A 129 -32.18 -3.78 -13.10
C SER A 129 -32.61 -4.42 -14.44
N ARG A 130 -31.85 -5.39 -14.96
CA ARG A 130 -32.16 -6.12 -16.19
C ARG A 130 -32.89 -7.44 -15.96
N TYR A 131 -33.12 -7.79 -14.70
CA TYR A 131 -33.89 -8.95 -14.24
C TYR A 131 -35.15 -8.50 -13.48
#